data_AF-A0A7X8G4G3-F1
#
_entry.id   AF-A0A7X8G4G3-F1
#
_cell.length_a   1.000
_cell.length_b   1.000
_cell.length_c   1.000
_cell.angle_alpha   90.00
_cell.angle_beta   90.00
_cell.angle_gamma   90.00
#
_symmetry.space_group_name_H-M   'P 1'
#
loop_
_entity.id
_entity.type
_entity.pdbx_description
1 polymer ?
#
loop_
_entity_poly.entity_id
_entity_poly.type
_entity_poly.pdbx_seq_one_letter_code
_entity_poly.pdbx_strand_id
1 'polypeptide(L)'
;MILKKVAAISAAALLLLSSSAYANSLYTVYDLSEEIRLSNSITYERIEKYTSSGWMNINVIRADLTDEYTEVKPINNEKGISNRAPLSFMMKSSGAVAAVNGDFFYMGDPTHTYGPIIRDNKLITSPLPFT
;
A
#
# COMPACT_ATOMS: atom_id res chain seq x y z
N MET A 1 -59.88 16.77 2.65
CA MET A 1 -58.75 16.51 1.72
C MET A 1 -57.42 17.12 2.19
N ILE A 2 -57.44 18.32 2.80
CA ILE A 2 -56.23 19.04 3.26
C ILE A 2 -55.51 18.33 4.41
N LEU A 3 -56.23 17.83 5.42
CA LEU A 3 -55.63 17.12 6.57
C LEU A 3 -54.79 15.89 6.17
N LYS A 4 -55.27 15.11 5.19
CA LYS A 4 -54.55 13.92 4.68
C LYS A 4 -53.26 14.31 3.95
N LYS A 5 -53.26 15.44 3.24
CA LYS A 5 -52.06 15.98 2.57
C LYS A 5 -51.03 16.49 3.57
N VAL A 6 -51.48 17.21 4.60
CA VAL A 6 -50.60 17.69 5.69
C VAL A 6 -49.98 16.51 6.43
N ALA A 7 -50.76 15.48 6.78
CA ALA A 7 -50.23 14.28 7.43
C ALA A 7 -49.20 13.54 6.57
N ALA A 8 -49.43 13.43 5.25
CA ALA A 8 -48.49 12.79 4.33
C ALA A 8 -47.17 13.58 4.21
N ILE A 9 -47.23 14.91 4.16
CA ILE A 9 -46.05 15.78 4.12
C ILE A 9 -45.26 15.69 5.42
N SER A 10 -45.94 15.72 6.58
CA SER A 10 -45.28 15.56 7.88
C SER A 10 -44.60 14.20 8.02
N ALA A 11 -45.24 13.11 7.55
CA ALA A 11 -44.65 11.78 7.56
C ALA A 11 -43.41 11.69 6.64
N ALA A 12 -43.46 12.28 5.45
CA ALA A 12 -42.32 12.35 4.55
C ALA A 12 -41.16 13.17 5.13
N ALA A 13 -41.45 14.28 5.81
CA ALA A 13 -40.45 15.11 6.47
C ALA A 13 -39.77 14.36 7.65
N LEU A 14 -40.54 13.61 8.45
CA LEU A 14 -39.98 12.76 9.51
C LEU A 14 -39.09 11.64 8.97
N LEU A 15 -39.44 11.05 7.83
CA LEU A 15 -38.62 10.02 7.17
C LEU A 15 -37.32 10.59 6.57
N LEU A 16 -37.31 11.88 6.19
CA LEU A 16 -36.11 12.56 5.67
C LEU A 16 -35.16 13.04 6.79
N LEU A 17 -35.66 13.17 8.02
CA LEU A 17 -34.88 13.63 9.18
C LEU A 17 -34.27 12.47 10.01
N SER A 18 -34.56 11.21 9.66
CA SER A 18 -34.14 10.03 10.44
C SER A 18 -32.85 9.35 9.97
N SER A 19 -32.22 9.82 8.90
CA SER A 19 -30.99 9.22 8.36
C SER A 19 -29.72 9.84 8.95
N SER A 20 -29.38 9.44 10.17
CA SER A 20 -28.01 9.58 10.68
C SER A 20 -27.15 8.44 10.14
N ALA A 21 -26.22 8.76 9.23
CA ALA A 21 -25.16 7.84 8.82
C ALA A 21 -24.00 7.92 9.84
N TYR A 22 -23.77 6.83 10.58
CA TYR A 22 -22.57 6.73 11.41
C TYR A 22 -21.39 6.32 10.53
N ALA A 23 -20.46 7.24 10.30
CA ALA A 23 -19.17 6.90 9.73
C ALA A 23 -18.39 6.10 10.78
N ASN A 24 -18.31 4.77 10.60
CA ASN A 24 -17.42 3.95 11.43
C ASN A 24 -15.97 4.19 10.97
N SER A 25 -15.21 4.94 11.76
CA SER A 25 -13.77 5.06 11.56
C SER A 25 -13.10 3.72 11.84
N LEU A 26 -12.15 3.31 11.01
CA LEU A 26 -11.30 2.15 11.28
C LEU A 26 -10.49 2.42 12.57
N TYR A 27 -10.73 1.66 13.63
CA TYR A 27 -9.96 1.76 14.87
C TYR A 27 -9.30 0.43 15.23
N THR A 28 -8.17 0.52 15.93
CA THR A 28 -7.44 -0.65 16.44
C THR A 28 -8.01 -1.05 17.80
N VAL A 29 -8.30 -2.33 17.96
CA VAL A 29 -8.72 -2.95 19.23
C VAL A 29 -7.50 -3.53 19.95
N TYR A 30 -6.63 -4.23 19.22
CA TYR A 30 -5.45 -4.90 19.76
C TYR A 30 -4.39 -5.11 18.68
N ASP A 31 -3.11 -5.10 19.07
CA ASP A 31 -1.97 -5.41 18.20
C ASP A 31 -1.07 -6.45 18.88
N LEU A 32 -0.63 -7.46 18.11
CA LEU A 32 0.50 -8.32 18.45
C LEU A 32 1.64 -8.04 17.48
N SER A 33 2.85 -7.80 17.99
CA SER A 33 4.03 -7.54 17.16
C SER A 33 5.16 -8.52 17.49
N GLU A 34 5.81 -9.04 16.45
CA GLU A 34 7.05 -9.80 16.52
C GLU A 34 8.12 -9.10 15.68
N GLU A 35 9.30 -8.92 16.26
CA GLU A 35 10.43 -8.24 15.63
C GLU A 35 11.60 -9.20 15.37
N ILE A 36 12.17 -9.15 14.16
CA ILE A 36 13.35 -9.91 13.75
C ILE A 36 14.39 -8.93 13.20
N ARG A 37 15.56 -8.91 13.84
CA ARG A 37 16.72 -8.14 13.35
C ARG A 37 17.27 -8.80 12.08
N LEU A 38 17.32 -8.05 10.97
CA LEU A 38 17.90 -8.52 9.70
C LEU A 38 19.36 -8.09 9.54
N SER A 39 19.73 -6.91 10.05
CA SER A 39 21.10 -6.40 10.11
C SER A 39 21.26 -5.42 11.29
N ASN A 40 22.39 -4.72 11.41
CA ASN A 40 22.57 -3.71 12.46
C ASN A 40 21.57 -2.53 12.35
N SER A 41 21.16 -2.19 11.13
CA SER A 41 20.33 -1.03 10.79
C SER A 41 18.98 -1.39 10.19
N ILE A 42 18.71 -2.68 9.96
CA ILE A 42 17.48 -3.16 9.32
C ILE A 42 16.78 -4.18 10.22
N THR A 43 15.48 -3.98 10.39
CA THR A 43 14.60 -4.81 11.20
C THR A 43 13.32 -5.14 10.42
N TYR A 44 12.85 -6.37 10.55
CA TYR A 44 11.53 -6.82 10.11
C TYR A 44 10.57 -6.92 11.30
N GLU A 45 9.35 -6.42 11.12
CA GLU A 45 8.29 -6.48 12.12
C GLU A 45 7.02 -7.07 11.50
N ARG A 46 6.47 -8.11 12.13
CA ARG A 46 5.16 -8.70 11.80
C ARG A 46 4.14 -8.23 12.82
N ILE A 47 3.14 -7.47 12.38
CA ILE A 47 2.07 -6.94 13.22
C ILE A 47 0.76 -7.63 12.84
N GLU A 48 0.17 -8.36 13.78
CA GLU A 48 -1.20 -8.89 13.70
C GLU A 48 -2.13 -7.91 14.43
N LYS A 49 -2.84 -7.09 13.65
CA LYS A 49 -3.67 -5.99 14.13
C LYS A 49 -5.15 -6.37 14.06
N TYR A 50 -5.83 -6.41 15.21
CA TYR A 50 -7.27 -6.56 15.27
C TYR A 50 -7.93 -5.18 15.22
N THR A 51 -8.70 -4.93 14.16
CA THR A 51 -9.42 -3.68 13.94
C THR A 51 -10.92 -3.84 14.08
N SER A 52 -11.64 -2.73 14.10
CA SER A 52 -13.10 -2.68 13.98
C SER A 52 -13.66 -3.37 12.73
N SER A 53 -12.83 -3.64 11.72
CA SER A 53 -13.19 -4.32 10.48
C SER A 53 -12.63 -5.74 10.37
N GLY A 54 -11.93 -6.24 11.40
CA GLY A 54 -11.32 -7.57 11.43
C GLY A 54 -9.80 -7.57 11.55
N TRP A 55 -9.21 -8.75 11.37
CA TRP A 55 -7.76 -8.96 11.46
C TRP A 55 -7.01 -8.44 10.24
N MET A 56 -5.87 -7.80 10.47
CA MET A 56 -4.94 -7.33 9.47
C MET A 56 -3.54 -7.86 9.79
N ASN A 57 -2.88 -8.45 8.79
CA ASN A 57 -1.46 -8.81 8.87
C ASN A 57 -0.64 -7.73 8.19
N ILE A 58 0.20 -7.04 8.95
CA ILE A 58 1.04 -5.94 8.46
C ILE A 58 2.50 -6.37 8.59
N ASN A 59 3.24 -6.25 7.49
CA ASN A 59 4.65 -6.59 7.42
C ASN A 59 5.44 -5.30 7.21
N VAL A 60 6.35 -4.99 8.13
CA VAL A 60 7.11 -3.73 8.12
C VAL A 60 8.60 -4.04 8.04
N ILE A 61 9.30 -3.35 7.14
CA ILE A 61 10.76 -3.28 7.16
C ILE A 61 11.12 -1.88 7.64
N ARG A 62 11.88 -1.81 8.74
CA ARG A 62 12.45 -0.57 9.27
C ARG A 62 13.92 -0.54 8.91
N ALA A 63 14.37 0.52 8.27
CA ALA A 63 15.76 0.73 7.90
C ALA A 63 16.21 2.12 8.37
N ASP A 64 17.33 2.17 9.08
CA ASP A 64 18.01 3.42 9.41
C ASP A 64 18.91 3.84 8.25
N LEU A 65 18.51 4.90 7.54
CA LEU A 65 19.26 5.43 6.39
C LEU A 65 20.34 6.43 6.78
N THR A 66 20.56 6.67 8.08
CA THR A 66 21.72 7.43 8.57
C THR A 66 22.98 6.56 8.65
N ASP A 67 22.82 5.24 8.64
CA ASP A 67 23.91 4.27 8.47
C ASP A 67 24.43 4.32 7.01
N GLU A 68 25.71 4.63 6.84
CA GLU A 68 26.36 4.75 5.53
C GLU A 68 26.37 3.44 4.73
N TYR A 69 26.18 2.29 5.39
CA TYR A 69 26.12 0.97 4.76
C TYR A 69 24.69 0.55 4.40
N THR A 70 23.69 1.40 4.63
CA THR A 70 22.27 1.10 4.42
C THR A 70 21.68 2.00 3.35
N GLU A 71 21.18 1.39 2.28
CA GLU A 71 20.61 2.13 1.14
C GLU A 71 19.31 1.49 0.65
N VAL A 72 18.50 2.32 -0.02
CA VAL A 72 17.30 1.89 -0.73
C VAL A 72 17.52 2.09 -2.22
N LYS A 73 17.39 1.01 -2.99
CA LYS A 73 17.56 1.02 -4.46
C LYS A 73 16.35 0.37 -5.15
N PRO A 74 15.97 0.85 -6.35
CA PRO A 74 14.99 0.15 -7.16
C PRO A 74 15.55 -1.20 -7.61
N ILE A 75 14.78 -2.27 -7.45
CA ILE A 75 15.12 -3.62 -7.90
C ILE A 75 14.26 -3.94 -9.13
N ASN A 76 14.90 -4.37 -10.21
CA ASN A 76 14.24 -4.84 -11.42
C ASN A 76 14.68 -6.27 -11.73
N ASN A 77 13.99 -6.92 -12.66
CA ASN A 77 14.43 -8.22 -13.17
C ASN A 77 15.85 -8.11 -13.77
N GLU A 78 16.70 -9.09 -13.49
CA GLU A 78 18.06 -9.20 -14.04
C GLU A 78 18.10 -9.22 -15.58
N LYS A 79 17.02 -9.67 -16.21
CA LYS A 79 16.82 -9.66 -17.67
C LYS A 79 16.40 -8.28 -18.21
N GLY A 80 16.26 -7.27 -17.36
CA GLY A 80 15.90 -5.90 -17.71
C GLY A 80 14.46 -5.53 -17.37
N ILE A 81 14.17 -4.22 -17.43
CA ILE A 81 12.90 -3.60 -16.98
C ILE A 81 11.66 -4.06 -17.74
N SER A 82 11.83 -4.62 -18.94
CA SER A 82 10.74 -5.14 -19.77
C SER A 82 10.29 -6.54 -19.39
N ASN A 83 10.92 -7.15 -18.37
CA ASN A 83 10.61 -8.49 -17.88
C ASN A 83 10.04 -8.41 -16.46
N ARG A 84 8.90 -9.08 -16.23
CA ARG A 84 8.36 -9.26 -14.88
C ARG A 84 8.94 -10.53 -14.23
N ALA A 85 9.10 -10.50 -12.91
CA ALA A 85 9.44 -11.67 -12.11
C ALA A 85 8.82 -11.53 -10.71
N PRO A 86 8.62 -12.63 -9.97
CA PRO A 86 8.27 -12.56 -8.56
C PRO A 86 9.30 -11.73 -7.78
N LEU A 87 8.84 -10.89 -6.85
CA LEU A 87 9.71 -10.07 -5.99
C LEU A 87 10.77 -10.91 -5.26
N SER A 88 10.40 -12.10 -4.80
CA SER A 88 11.32 -13.03 -4.12
C SER A 88 12.48 -13.49 -5.00
N PHE A 89 12.27 -13.62 -6.31
CA PHE A 89 13.32 -13.92 -7.27
C PHE A 89 14.22 -12.70 -7.48
N MET A 90 13.63 -11.52 -7.70
CA MET A 90 14.38 -10.28 -7.92
C MET A 90 15.22 -9.88 -6.69
N MET A 91 14.68 -10.07 -5.48
CA MET A 91 15.39 -9.85 -4.22
C MET A 91 16.63 -10.75 -4.14
N LYS A 92 16.48 -12.06 -4.38
CA LYS A 92 17.60 -13.01 -4.38
C LYS A 92 18.66 -12.66 -5.41
N SER A 93 18.26 -12.33 -6.64
CA SER A 93 19.18 -11.94 -7.72
C SER A 93 19.95 -10.65 -7.39
N SER A 94 19.27 -9.67 -6.76
CA SER A 94 19.90 -8.39 -6.37
C SER A 94 20.84 -8.46 -5.16
N GLY A 95 20.74 -9.51 -4.34
CA GLY A 95 21.44 -9.57 -3.05
C GLY A 95 20.85 -8.66 -1.96
N ALA A 96 19.66 -8.09 -2.17
CA ALA A 96 19.00 -7.25 -1.17
C ALA A 96 18.62 -8.04 0.08
N VAL A 97 18.81 -7.41 1.25
CA VAL A 97 18.46 -7.98 2.57
C VAL A 97 16.94 -8.10 2.76
N ALA A 98 16.19 -7.14 2.21
CA ALA A 98 14.73 -7.11 2.20
C ALA A 98 14.23 -6.34 0.97
N ALA A 99 13.00 -6.60 0.55
CA ALA A 99 12.36 -5.88 -0.55
C ALA A 99 10.84 -5.84 -0.40
N VAL A 100 10.22 -4.80 -0.98
CA VAL A 100 8.76 -4.67 -1.13
C VAL A 100 8.42 -4.36 -2.59
N ASN A 101 7.18 -4.58 -2.99
CA ASN A 101 6.73 -4.15 -4.32
C ASN A 101 6.77 -2.62 -4.42
N GLY A 102 7.21 -2.12 -5.58
CA GLY A 102 7.37 -0.69 -5.84
C GLY A 102 6.20 -0.10 -6.64
N ASP A 103 6.53 0.41 -7.82
CA ASP A 103 5.60 1.15 -8.69
C ASP A 103 4.49 0.28 -9.29
N PHE A 104 3.45 0.94 -9.79
CA PHE A 104 2.50 0.34 -10.71
C PHE A 104 3.18 0.02 -12.06
N PHE A 105 2.72 -1.04 -12.69
CA PHE A 105 3.30 -1.51 -13.95
C PHE A 105 2.25 -2.17 -14.84
N TYR A 106 2.49 -2.13 -16.16
CA TYR A 106 1.69 -2.83 -17.14
C TYR A 106 1.94 -4.34 -17.05
N MET A 107 0.89 -5.11 -16.77
CA MET A 107 0.99 -6.57 -16.56
C MET A 107 1.18 -7.38 -17.86
N GLY A 108 1.18 -6.74 -19.04
CA GLY A 108 1.39 -7.42 -20.33
C GLY A 108 2.86 -7.78 -20.61
N ASP A 109 3.14 -8.17 -21.86
CA ASP A 109 4.46 -8.57 -22.34
C ASP A 109 4.79 -7.83 -23.66
N PRO A 110 5.83 -6.98 -23.71
CA PRO A 110 6.73 -6.62 -22.60
C PRO A 110 6.02 -5.81 -21.50
N THR A 111 6.49 -5.97 -20.25
CA THR A 111 6.03 -5.13 -19.13
C THR A 111 6.76 -3.78 -19.12
N HIS A 112 6.23 -2.79 -18.41
CA HIS A 112 6.88 -1.50 -18.15
C HIS A 112 6.25 -0.83 -16.94
N THR A 113 7.02 -0.01 -16.21
CA THR A 113 6.51 0.81 -15.10
C THR A 113 5.76 2.02 -15.63
N TYR A 114 4.82 2.55 -14.86
CA TYR A 114 4.12 3.78 -15.22
C TYR A 114 4.85 5.04 -14.77
N GLY A 115 5.53 4.96 -13.64
CA GLY A 115 6.37 6.00 -13.09
C GLY A 115 7.84 5.84 -13.47
N PRO A 116 8.66 6.83 -13.05
CA PRO A 116 10.08 6.86 -13.36
C PRO A 116 10.87 5.93 -12.45
N ILE A 117 11.84 5.24 -13.03
CA ILE A 117 12.90 4.55 -12.31
C ILE A 117 14.18 5.36 -12.48
N ILE A 118 14.80 5.72 -11.36
CA ILE A 118 16.11 6.36 -11.31
C ILE A 118 17.05 5.48 -10.50
N ARG A 119 18.22 5.16 -11.06
CA ARG A 119 19.27 4.41 -10.37
C ARG A 119 20.62 5.05 -10.67
N ASP A 120 21.43 5.27 -9.65
CA ASP A 120 22.79 5.83 -9.78
C ASP A 120 22.81 7.11 -10.63
N ASN A 121 21.88 8.03 -10.32
CA ASN A 121 21.68 9.29 -11.04
C ASN A 121 21.32 9.15 -12.53
N LYS A 122 20.94 7.96 -13.00
CA LYS A 122 20.49 7.71 -14.36
C LYS A 122 18.98 7.44 -14.40
N LEU A 123 18.29 8.15 -15.29
CA LEU A 123 16.91 7.88 -15.64
C LEU A 123 16.85 6.58 -16.46
N ILE A 124 16.19 5.56 -15.92
CA ILE A 124 15.99 4.26 -16.56
C ILE A 124 14.65 4.24 -17.31
N THR A 125 13.59 4.76 -16.69
CA THR A 125 12.28 4.95 -17.31
C THR A 125 11.80 6.37 -17.05
N SER A 126 11.17 6.99 -18.04
CA SER A 126 10.40 8.22 -17.83
C SER A 126 8.95 7.88 -17.50
N PRO A 127 8.21 8.74 -16.79
CA PRO A 127 6.78 8.56 -16.60
C PRO A 127 6.06 8.50 -17.96
N LEU A 128 4.94 7.77 -18.03
CA LEU A 128 4.09 7.82 -19.22
C LEU A 128 3.66 9.27 -19.49
N PRO A 129 3.64 9.73 -20.75
CA PRO A 129 3.06 11.03 -21.07
C PRO A 129 1.58 11.03 -20.63
N PHE A 130 1.16 12.07 -19.91
CA PHE A 130 -0.25 12.33 -19.68
C PHE A 130 -0.88 12.65 -21.04
N THR A 131 -1.55 11.68 -21.67
CA THR A 131 -2.39 11.90 -22.86
C THR A 131 -3.83 11.64 -22.52
#